data_AF-A0A2S8RF56-F1
#
_entry.id   AF-A0A2S8RF56-F1
#
_cell.length_a   1.000
_cell.length_b   1.000
_cell.length_c   1.000
_cell.angle_alpha   90.00
_cell.angle_beta   90.00
_cell.angle_gamma   90.00
#
_symmetry.space_group_name_H-M   'P 1'
#
loop_
_entity.id
_entity.type
_entity.pdbx_description
1 polymer ?
#
loop_
_entity_poly.entity_id
_entity_poly.type
_entity_poly.pdbx_seq_one_letter_code
_entity_poly.pdbx_strand_id
1 'polypeptide(L)'
;MYGHSFGDEILRGTVAILESLLKDKKLTYADMAGMNLQIIMRGDSLESLEKEAKRIQEEFEEKKVLYYHGILYDKLTLSIGFSEYPNKAKGKSELIYQTDVALYNAKNLGKDKVHLYKDAIFTNSQAY
;
A
#
# COMPACT_ATOMS: atom_id res chain seq x y z
N MET A 1 -18.99 16.37 4.23
CA MET A 1 -18.84 15.13 3.43
C MET A 1 -18.18 15.54 2.13
N TYR A 2 -16.89 15.29 1.97
CA TYR A 2 -16.20 15.55 0.71
C TYR A 2 -16.78 14.56 -0.31
N GLY A 3 -17.49 15.08 -1.32
CA GLY A 3 -18.27 14.28 -2.26
C GLY A 3 -17.40 13.35 -3.10
N HIS A 4 -18.05 12.42 -3.81
CA HIS A 4 -17.41 11.44 -4.71
C HIS A 4 -16.30 12.03 -5.60
N SER A 5 -16.41 13.30 -6.01
CA SER A 5 -15.40 13.99 -6.82
C SER A 5 -14.02 14.10 -6.17
N PHE A 6 -13.94 14.26 -4.84
CA PHE A 6 -12.67 14.43 -4.13
C PHE A 6 -11.91 13.10 -3.97
N GLY A 7 -12.61 12.03 -3.64
CA GLY A 7 -12.02 10.68 -3.56
C GLY A 7 -11.50 10.22 -4.92
N ASP A 8 -12.27 10.48 -5.97
CA ASP A 8 -11.90 10.17 -7.35
C ASP A 8 -10.65 10.95 -7.82
N GLU A 9 -10.51 12.22 -7.43
CA GLU A 9 -9.32 13.03 -7.73
C GLU A 9 -8.08 12.48 -7.04
N ILE A 10 -8.17 12.15 -5.75
CA ILE A 10 -7.07 11.50 -5.01
C ILE A 10 -6.69 10.18 -5.66
N LEU A 11 -7.67 9.36 -6.03
CA LEU A 11 -7.37 8.06 -6.62
C LEU A 11 -6.67 8.21 -7.97
N ARG A 12 -7.17 9.09 -8.84
CA ARG A 12 -6.56 9.35 -10.16
C ARG A 12 -5.14 9.91 -10.04
N GLY A 13 -4.92 10.89 -9.16
CA GLY A 13 -3.58 11.43 -8.93
C GLY A 13 -2.63 10.36 -8.38
N THR A 14 -3.12 9.48 -7.51
CA THR A 14 -2.29 8.46 -6.86
C THR A 14 -1.89 7.42 -7.89
N VAL A 15 -2.82 6.98 -8.74
CA VAL A 15 -2.53 6.09 -9.86
C VAL A 15 -1.48 6.72 -10.78
N ALA A 16 -1.65 7.99 -11.18
CA ALA A 16 -0.70 8.66 -12.07
C ALA A 16 0.71 8.76 -11.46
N ILE A 17 0.82 9.09 -10.16
CA ILE A 17 2.09 9.09 -9.44
C ILE A 17 2.69 7.68 -9.46
N LEU A 18 1.93 6.66 -9.04
CA LEU A 18 2.44 5.29 -8.97
C LEU A 18 2.86 4.75 -10.34
N GLU A 19 2.11 5.01 -11.41
CA GLU A 19 2.50 4.63 -12.78
C GLU A 19 3.85 5.25 -13.17
N SER A 20 4.07 6.53 -12.82
CA SER A 20 5.35 7.21 -13.07
C SER A 20 6.52 6.61 -12.28
N LEU A 21 6.25 6.06 -11.09
CA LEU A 21 7.24 5.44 -10.20
C LEU A 21 7.56 3.99 -10.56
N LEU A 22 6.58 3.30 -11.15
CA LEU A 22 6.63 1.87 -11.37
C LEU A 22 7.16 1.48 -12.75
N LYS A 23 7.01 2.32 -13.79
CA LYS A 23 7.48 2.19 -15.19
C LYS A 23 7.48 0.77 -15.80
N ASP A 24 8.35 -0.12 -15.33
CA ASP A 24 8.50 -1.52 -15.77
C ASP A 24 7.68 -2.53 -14.94
N LYS A 25 7.07 -2.08 -13.84
CA LYS A 25 6.28 -2.89 -12.91
C LYS A 25 4.79 -2.77 -13.22
N LYS A 26 4.07 -3.89 -13.11
CA LYS A 26 2.66 -3.96 -13.50
C LYS A 26 1.75 -3.57 -12.34
N LEU A 27 1.20 -2.35 -12.38
CA LEU A 27 0.02 -1.99 -11.60
C LEU A 27 -1.15 -2.84 -12.10
N THR A 28 -1.77 -3.61 -11.20
CA THR A 28 -2.72 -4.67 -11.62
C THR A 28 -4.16 -4.35 -11.28
N TYR A 29 -4.42 -3.58 -10.20
CA TYR A 29 -5.80 -3.31 -9.77
C TYR A 29 -5.91 -2.03 -8.94
N ALA A 30 -6.97 -1.27 -9.19
CA ALA A 30 -7.38 -0.12 -8.39
C ALA A 30 -8.83 -0.31 -7.95
N ASP A 31 -9.08 -0.41 -6.63
CA ASP A 31 -10.41 -0.48 -6.07
C ASP A 31 -10.96 0.94 -5.83
N MET A 32 -11.88 1.36 -6.69
CA MET A 32 -12.54 2.66 -6.59
C MET A 32 -13.47 2.78 -5.36
N ALA A 33 -14.00 1.66 -4.84
CA ALA A 33 -14.90 1.68 -3.69
C ALA A 33 -14.16 1.79 -2.34
N GLY A 34 -12.86 1.48 -2.31
CA GLY A 34 -12.04 1.42 -1.09
C GLY A 34 -10.74 2.25 -1.10
N MET A 35 -10.42 2.95 -2.19
CA MET A 35 -9.15 3.69 -2.40
C MET A 35 -7.89 2.81 -2.22
N ASN A 36 -8.00 1.50 -2.47
CA ASN A 36 -6.87 0.58 -2.35
C ASN A 36 -6.30 0.25 -3.74
N LEU A 37 -4.97 0.21 -3.84
CA LEU A 37 -4.25 -0.11 -5.07
C LEU A 37 -3.38 -1.35 -4.85
N GLN A 38 -3.29 -2.23 -5.85
CA GLN A 38 -2.46 -3.44 -5.79
C GLN A 38 -1.39 -3.45 -6.89
N ILE A 39 -0.15 -3.67 -6.47
CA ILE A 39 1.03 -3.75 -7.32
C ILE A 39 1.60 -5.17 -7.24
N ILE A 40 1.91 -5.76 -8.39
CA ILE A 40 2.56 -7.07 -8.46
C ILE A 40 3.99 -6.87 -8.99
N MET A 41 4.96 -7.39 -8.24
CA MET A 41 6.38 -7.38 -8.61
C MET A 41 6.89 -8.83 -8.74
N ARG A 42 7.79 -9.10 -9.69
CA ARG A 42 8.29 -10.45 -10.00
C ARG A 42 9.81 -10.50 -9.84
N GLY A 43 10.31 -11.57 -9.23
CA GLY A 43 11.75 -11.81 -9.11
C GLY A 43 12.45 -11.02 -8.00
N ASP A 44 11.69 -10.32 -7.16
CA ASP A 44 12.19 -9.56 -6.03
C ASP A 44 12.25 -10.40 -4.75
N SER A 45 13.29 -10.22 -3.94
CA SER A 45 13.34 -10.73 -2.56
C SER A 45 12.48 -9.86 -1.63
N LEU A 46 12.09 -10.37 -0.46
CA LEU A 46 11.42 -9.55 0.58
C LEU A 46 12.16 -8.25 0.90
N GLU A 47 13.50 -8.30 0.98
CA GLU A 47 14.30 -7.11 1.26
C GLU A 47 14.22 -6.09 0.12
N SER A 48 14.26 -6.56 -1.14
CA SER A 48 14.07 -5.71 -2.33
C SER A 48 12.66 -5.09 -2.33
N LEU A 49 11.63 -5.90 -2.03
CA LEU A 49 10.25 -5.45 -1.94
C LEU A 49 10.06 -4.38 -0.85
N GLU A 50 10.69 -4.55 0.31
CA GLU A 50 10.59 -3.57 1.39
C GLU A 50 11.27 -2.25 1.02
N LYS A 51 12.48 -2.31 0.44
CA LYS A 51 13.21 -1.13 -0.04
C LYS A 51 12.40 -0.39 -1.12
N GLU A 52 11.81 -1.14 -2.04
CA GLU A 52 10.99 -0.56 -3.10
C GLU A 52 9.70 0.06 -2.56
N ALA A 53 9.02 -0.60 -1.62
CA ALA A 53 7.82 -0.05 -1.00
C ALA A 53 8.12 1.27 -0.25
N LYS A 54 9.26 1.33 0.46
CA LYS A 54 9.74 2.56 1.12
C LYS A 54 10.07 3.66 0.10
N ARG A 55 10.80 3.32 -0.97
CA ARG A 55 11.06 4.26 -2.08
C ARG A 55 9.77 4.84 -2.65
N ILE A 56 8.78 3.99 -2.93
CA ILE A 56 7.48 4.42 -3.47
C ILE A 56 6.77 5.35 -2.48
N GLN A 57 6.79 5.04 -1.18
CA GLN A 57 6.19 5.88 -0.15
C GLN A 57 6.85 7.26 -0.09
N GLU A 58 8.18 7.31 -0.05
CA GLU A 58 8.96 8.56 0.01
C GLU A 58 8.78 9.40 -1.27
N GLU A 59 8.91 8.79 -2.45
CA GLU A 59 8.74 9.52 -3.71
C GLU A 59 7.29 9.97 -3.94
N PHE A 60 6.30 9.23 -3.43
CA PHE A 60 4.91 9.70 -3.45
C PHE A 60 4.77 10.98 -2.62
N GLU A 61 5.35 11.00 -1.41
CA GLU A 61 5.29 12.17 -0.53
C GLU A 61 5.89 13.41 -1.21
N GLU A 62 7.01 13.25 -1.91
CA GLU A 62 7.66 14.34 -2.66
C GLU A 62 6.84 14.79 -3.88
N LYS A 63 6.22 13.83 -4.59
CA LYS A 63 5.52 14.12 -5.86
C LYS A 63 4.08 14.55 -5.69
N LYS A 64 3.43 14.25 -4.55
CA LYS A 64 1.98 14.51 -4.36
C LYS A 64 1.62 15.99 -4.57
N VAL A 65 2.53 16.90 -4.25
CA VAL A 65 2.35 18.36 -4.44
C VAL A 65 2.22 18.79 -5.90
N LEU A 66 2.68 17.95 -6.86
CA LEU A 66 2.54 18.21 -8.29
C LEU A 66 1.16 17.80 -8.82
N TYR A 67 0.44 16.95 -8.09
CA TYR A 67 -0.83 16.36 -8.51
C TYR A 67 -2.02 16.89 -7.71
N TYR A 68 -1.79 17.38 -6.49
CA TYR A 68 -2.83 17.85 -5.60
C TYR A 68 -2.54 19.24 -5.06
N HIS A 69 -3.59 20.06 -4.90
CA HIS A 69 -3.45 21.46 -4.51
C HIS A 69 -4.33 21.80 -3.30
N GLY A 70 -3.71 22.25 -2.21
CA GLY A 70 -4.40 22.72 -1.01
C GLY A 70 -4.12 21.91 0.25
N ILE A 71 -4.38 22.53 1.41
CA ILE A 71 -3.95 22.07 2.75
C ILE A 71 -4.44 20.65 3.10
N LEU A 72 -5.56 20.21 2.53
CA LEU A 72 -6.08 18.87 2.77
C LEU A 72 -5.17 17.78 2.19
N TYR A 73 -4.44 18.07 1.11
CA TYR A 73 -3.58 17.12 0.44
C TYR A 73 -2.19 17.01 1.07
N ASP A 74 -1.76 17.99 1.87
CA ASP A 74 -0.51 17.91 2.64
C ASP A 74 -0.54 16.74 3.64
N LYS A 75 -1.74 16.34 4.08
CA LYS A 75 -1.96 15.21 5.00
C LYS A 75 -2.13 13.87 4.30
N LEU A 76 -2.14 13.84 2.97
CA LEU A 76 -2.27 12.60 2.20
C LEU A 76 -0.94 11.83 2.27
N THR A 77 -0.97 10.60 2.76
CA THR A 77 0.20 9.71 2.85
C THR A 77 -0.15 8.33 2.31
N LEU A 78 0.87 7.52 2.01
CA LEU A 78 0.70 6.12 1.60
C LEU A 78 1.01 5.18 2.75
N SER A 79 0.10 4.24 3.00
CA SER A 79 0.39 3.04 3.78
C SER A 79 0.44 1.85 2.85
N ILE A 80 1.44 0.99 3.01
CA ILE A 80 1.70 -0.13 2.11
C ILE A 80 1.82 -1.40 2.95
N GLY A 81 0.96 -2.37 2.66
CA GLY A 81 1.14 -3.75 3.09
C GLY A 81 1.78 -4.56 1.96
N PHE A 82 2.62 -5.53 2.28
CA PHE A 82 3.17 -6.45 1.27
C PHE A 82 3.44 -7.84 1.83
N SER A 83 3.49 -8.82 0.94
CA SER A 83 3.92 -10.21 1.20
C SER A 83 4.51 -10.80 -0.09
N GLU A 84 4.98 -12.05 -0.03
CA GLU A 84 5.57 -12.75 -1.17
C GLU A 84 4.99 -14.15 -1.39
N TYR A 85 5.07 -14.61 -2.63
CA TYR A 85 4.83 -15.98 -3.04
C TYR A 85 6.11 -16.53 -3.70
N PRO A 86 6.52 -17.79 -3.48
CA PRO A 86 5.79 -18.83 -2.74
C PRO A 86 6.19 -19.01 -1.27
N ASN A 87 7.18 -18.28 -0.76
CA ASN A 87 7.76 -18.59 0.56
C ASN A 87 6.83 -18.23 1.73
N LYS A 88 6.02 -17.16 1.60
CA LYS A 88 5.04 -16.74 2.65
C LYS A 88 3.62 -17.16 2.32
N ALA A 89 3.13 -16.80 1.13
CA ALA A 89 1.81 -17.20 0.67
C ALA A 89 1.90 -18.47 -0.18
N LYS A 90 0.93 -19.38 -0.03
CA LYS A 90 0.83 -20.63 -0.81
C LYS A 90 0.02 -20.48 -2.09
N GLY A 91 -0.57 -19.31 -2.31
CA GLY A 91 -1.33 -19.02 -3.52
C GLY A 91 -1.90 -17.60 -3.53
N LYS A 92 -2.61 -17.26 -4.61
CA LYS A 92 -3.14 -15.91 -4.86
C LYS A 92 -4.03 -15.40 -3.72
N SER A 93 -4.99 -16.20 -3.27
CA SER A 93 -5.94 -15.77 -2.23
C SER A 93 -5.25 -15.47 -0.91
N GLU A 94 -4.26 -16.30 -0.54
CA GLU A 94 -3.46 -16.09 0.67
C GLU A 94 -2.55 -14.87 0.53
N LEU A 95 -1.94 -14.64 -0.65
CA LEU A 95 -1.10 -13.47 -0.90
C LEU A 95 -1.89 -12.15 -0.72
N ILE A 96 -3.10 -12.09 -1.29
CA ILE A 96 -4.01 -10.94 -1.15
C ILE A 96 -4.38 -10.74 0.32
N TYR A 97 -4.84 -11.81 1.00
CA TYR A 97 -5.19 -11.75 2.42
C TYR A 97 -4.03 -11.25 3.30
N GLN A 98 -2.83 -11.81 3.12
CA GLN A 98 -1.63 -11.40 3.86
C GLN A 98 -1.30 -9.92 3.63
N THR A 99 -1.42 -9.46 2.38
CA THR A 99 -1.17 -8.07 1.99
C THR A 99 -2.18 -7.11 2.62
N ASP A 100 -3.47 -7.47 2.62
CA ASP A 100 -4.53 -6.68 3.24
C ASP A 100 -4.37 -6.60 4.77
N VAL A 101 -4.01 -7.71 5.43
CA VAL A 101 -3.70 -7.72 6.88
C VAL A 101 -2.50 -6.83 7.18
N ALA A 102 -1.44 -6.89 6.37
CA ALA A 102 -0.27 -6.04 6.55
C ALA A 102 -0.60 -4.56 6.36
N LEU A 103 -1.44 -4.23 5.37
CA LEU A 103 -1.91 -2.86 5.12
C LEU A 103 -2.79 -2.35 6.27
N TYR A 104 -3.68 -3.20 6.78
CA TYR A 104 -4.51 -2.88 7.95
C TYR A 104 -3.65 -2.56 9.17
N ASN A 105 -2.61 -3.37 9.43
CA ASN A 105 -1.65 -3.12 10.50
C ASN A 105 -0.88 -1.79 10.32
N ALA A 106 -0.43 -1.48 9.10
CA ALA A 106 0.21 -0.18 8.80
C ALA A 106 -0.72 0.99 9.12
N LYS A 107 -2.00 0.89 8.72
CA LYS A 107 -3.01 1.93 8.98
C LYS A 107 -3.28 2.09 10.50
N ASN A 108 -3.30 1.01 11.26
CA ASN A 108 -3.55 1.04 12.70
C ASN A 108 -2.34 1.50 13.54
N LEU A 109 -1.12 1.33 13.04
CA LEU A 109 0.10 1.77 13.73
C LEU A 109 0.43 3.26 13.50
N GLY A 110 -0.52 4.05 13.00
CA GLY A 110 -0.37 5.49 12.79
C GLY A 110 -0.41 5.93 11.33
N LYS A 111 -0.68 5.01 10.38
CA LYS A 111 -0.61 5.26 8.92
C LYS A 111 0.81 5.65 8.49
N ASP A 112 0.97 6.00 7.21
CA ASP A 112 2.25 6.39 6.63
C ASP A 112 3.38 5.37 6.95
N LYS A 113 3.08 4.09 6.68
CA LYS A 113 3.98 2.97 7.02
C LYS A 113 4.00 1.91 5.93
N VAL A 114 5.16 1.27 5.82
CA VAL A 114 5.38 0.05 5.05
C VAL A 114 5.45 -1.13 6.02
N HIS A 115 4.59 -2.13 5.84
CA HIS A 115 4.54 -3.32 6.69
C HIS A 115 4.60 -4.60 5.86
N LEU A 116 5.55 -5.47 6.21
CA LEU A 116 5.59 -6.86 5.78
C LEU A 116 4.55 -7.66 6.57
N TYR A 117 3.81 -8.53 5.89
CA TYR A 117 3.03 -9.56 6.58
C TYR A 117 3.94 -10.44 7.45
N LYS A 118 3.66 -10.38 8.76
CA LYS A 118 4.18 -11.31 9.76
C LYS A 118 3.01 -12.14 10.21
N ASP A 119 3.23 -13.43 10.41
CA ASP A 119 2.21 -14.28 11.02
C ASP A 119 1.73 -13.60 12.31
N ALA A 120 0.42 -13.51 12.46
CA ALA A 120 -0.14 -13.06 13.71
C ALA A 120 0.36 -14.04 14.78
N ILE A 121 1.30 -13.60 15.61
CA ILE A 121 1.48 -14.24 16.91
C ILE A 121 0.17 -13.93 17.63
N PHE A 122 -0.77 -14.86 17.57
CA PHE A 122 -1.81 -14.93 18.58
C PHE A 122 -1.08 -15.24 19.88
N THR A 123 -0.59 -14.19 20.55
CA THR A 123 -0.24 -14.32 21.95
C THR A 123 -1.56 -14.62 22.62
N ASN A 124 -1.73 -15.88 23.00
CA ASN A 124 -2.89 -16.36 23.70
C ASN A 124 -2.92 -15.64 25.06
N SER A 125 -3.43 -14.42 25.11
CA SER A 125 -3.76 -13.74 26.36
C SER A 125 -5.07 -14.31 26.88
N GLN A 126 -5.02 -15.58 27.23
CA GLN A 126 -5.83 -16.13 28.30
C GLN A 126 -4.87 -16.75 29.31
N ALA A 127 -4.64 -16.00 30.39
CA ALA A 127 -4.28 -16.57 31.68
C ALA A 127 -5.13 -15.82 32.71
N TYR A 128 -6.18 -16.51 33.16
CA TYR A 128 -7.04 -16.35 34.34
C TYR A 128 -7.23 -14.96 34.96
#